data_AF-A0A662ZXJ2-F1
#
_entry.id   AF-A0A662ZXJ2-F1
#
_cell.length_a   1.000
_cell.length_b   1.000
_cell.length_c   1.000
_cell.angle_alpha   90.00
_cell.angle_beta   90.00
_cell.angle_gamma   90.00
#
_symmetry.space_group_name_H-M   'P 1'
#
loop_
_entity.id
_entity.type
_entity.pdbx_description
1 polymer ?
#
loop_
_entity_poly.entity_id
_entity_poly.type
_entity_poly.pdbx_seq_one_letter_code
_entity_poly.pdbx_strand_id
1 'polypeptide(L)'
;MDNPKVSIIVPIYRVEEYIERCAESLFAQTFDDIEYIFVDDCSPDKSVEILQRTLEKYPHRKRLTRIESLVVEQRAGRCSTTRDSIGLW
;
A
#
# COMPACT_ATOMS: atom_id res chain seq x y z
N MET A 1 -13.03 -3.12 21.41
CA MET A 1 -12.73 -2.42 20.15
C MET A 1 -13.69 -3.02 19.16
N ASP A 2 -14.77 -2.30 18.87
CA ASP A 2 -15.72 -2.76 17.85
C ASP A 2 -14.96 -2.84 16.51
N ASN A 3 -15.19 -3.93 15.79
CA ASN A 3 -14.57 -4.16 14.49
C ASN A 3 -15.05 -3.08 13.52
N PRO A 4 -14.17 -2.49 12.68
CA PRO A 4 -14.61 -1.50 11.71
C PRO A 4 -15.76 -2.08 10.88
N LYS A 5 -16.83 -1.31 10.72
CA LYS A 5 -17.99 -1.74 9.91
C LYS A 5 -17.63 -1.85 8.45
N VAL A 6 -16.66 -1.07 8.00
CA VAL A 6 -16.18 -1.04 6.62
C VAL A 6 -14.67 -0.85 6.60
N SER A 7 -13.97 -1.67 5.80
CA SER A 7 -12.55 -1.46 5.48
C SER A 7 -12.43 -1.14 3.99
N ILE A 8 -11.75 -0.04 3.68
CA ILE A 8 -11.48 0.41 2.31
C ILE A 8 -10.01 0.19 2.01
N ILE A 9 -9.72 -0.66 1.03
CA ILE A 9 -8.36 -0.97 0.60
C ILE A 9 -8.10 -0.24 -0.71
N VAL A 10 -7.00 0.52 -0.77
CA VAL A 10 -6.62 1.34 -1.93
C VAL A 10 -5.20 0.96 -2.36
N PRO A 11 -5.03 0.21 -3.46
CA PRO A 11 -3.71 -0.02 -4.03
C PRO A 11 -3.18 1.28 -4.68
N ILE A 12 -1.88 1.53 -4.51
CA ILE A 12 -1.17 2.70 -5.00
C ILE A 12 -0.07 2.25 -5.95
N TYR A 13 -0.22 2.60 -7.23
CA TYR A 13 0.83 2.44 -8.24
C TYR A 13 0.63 3.46 -9.36
N ARG A 14 1.57 4.40 -9.53
CA ARG A 14 1.53 5.44 -10.57
C ARG A 14 0.25 6.30 -10.55
N VAL A 15 -0.16 6.76 -9.37
CA VAL A 15 -1.41 7.51 -9.16
C VAL A 15 -1.19 8.91 -8.59
N GLU A 16 0.02 9.47 -8.71
CA GLU A 16 0.40 10.78 -8.15
C GLU A 16 -0.61 11.88 -8.47
N GLU A 17 -1.15 11.90 -9.70
CA GLU A 17 -2.11 12.91 -10.17
C GLU A 17 -3.50 12.83 -9.53
N TYR A 18 -3.87 11.68 -8.97
CA TYR A 18 -5.25 11.40 -8.51
C TYR A 18 -5.33 11.07 -7.02
N ILE A 19 -4.21 10.69 -6.40
CA ILE A 19 -4.18 10.18 -5.03
C ILE A 19 -4.66 11.22 -4.01
N GLU A 20 -4.33 12.50 -4.20
CA GLU A 20 -4.81 13.58 -3.33
C GLU A 20 -6.34 13.66 -3.33
N ARG A 21 -6.94 13.79 -4.51
CA ARG A 21 -8.40 13.90 -4.65
C ARG A 21 -9.12 12.64 -4.14
N CYS A 22 -8.54 11.47 -4.36
CA CYS A 22 -9.05 10.21 -3.83
C CYS A 22 -9.06 10.23 -2.30
N ALA A 23 -7.92 10.55 -1.69
CA ALA A 23 -7.77 10.62 -0.23
C ALA A 23 -8.68 11.69 0.39
N GLU A 24 -8.79 12.87 -0.20
CA GLU A 24 -9.70 13.93 0.26
C GLU A 24 -11.16 13.47 0.22
N SER A 25 -11.58 12.79 -0.86
CA SER A 25 -12.93 12.25 -0.98
C SER A 25 -13.25 11.19 0.08
N LEU A 26 -12.26 10.34 0.42
CA LEU A 26 -12.40 9.32 1.46
C LEU A 26 -12.43 9.93 2.86
N PHE A 27 -11.53 10.87 3.16
CA PHE A 27 -11.42 11.47 4.48
C PHE A 27 -12.56 12.46 4.80
N ALA A 28 -13.20 13.05 3.79
CA ALA A 28 -14.34 13.95 3.94
C ALA A 28 -15.69 13.25 4.23
N GLN A 29 -15.74 11.92 4.24
CA GLN A 29 -16.97 11.19 4.54
C GLN A 29 -17.44 11.44 5.98
N THR A 30 -18.76 11.43 6.18
CA THR A 30 -19.40 11.62 7.50
C THR A 30 -19.48 10.33 8.33
N PHE A 31 -19.14 9.19 7.74
CA PHE A 31 -19.16 7.89 8.41
C PHE A 31 -17.81 7.63 9.10
N ASP A 32 -17.84 7.39 10.42
CA ASP A 32 -16.62 7.35 11.24
C ASP A 32 -16.06 5.95 11.48
N ASP A 33 -16.85 4.92 11.24
CA ASP A 33 -16.50 3.52 11.50
C ASP A 33 -15.90 2.86 10.25
N ILE A 34 -14.88 3.53 9.69
CA ILE A 34 -14.15 3.13 8.48
C ILE A 34 -12.66 2.97 8.79
N GLU A 35 -12.08 1.86 8.36
CA GLU A 35 -10.63 1.66 8.26
C GLU A 35 -10.15 1.92 6.82
N TYR A 36 -9.08 2.68 6.66
CA TYR A 36 -8.45 2.93 5.36
C TYR A 36 -7.10 2.22 5.30
N ILE A 37 -6.91 1.36 4.31
CA ILE A 37 -5.65 0.64 4.10
C ILE A 37 -5.13 1.02 2.71
N PHE A 38 -4.09 1.84 2.68
CA PHE A 38 -3.38 2.18 1.45
C PHE A 38 -2.22 1.20 1.27
N VAL A 39 -2.17 0.55 0.11
CA VAL A 39 -1.16 -0.46 -0.20
C VAL A 39 -0.28 0.03 -1.33
N ASP A 40 0.94 0.46 -1.02
CA ASP A 40 1.93 0.88 -2.00
C ASP A 40 2.57 -0.34 -2.70
N ASP A 41 2.33 -0.49 -3.99
CA ASP A 41 2.90 -1.56 -4.82
C ASP A 41 4.25 -1.16 -5.41
N CYS A 42 5.17 -0.69 -4.55
CA CYS A 42 6.46 -0.13 -4.95
C CYS A 42 6.32 0.97 -6.04
N SER A 43 5.41 1.92 -5.84
CA SER A 43 5.21 2.99 -6.80
C SER A 43 6.49 3.83 -6.95
N PRO A 44 7.00 4.10 -8.17
CA PRO A 44 8.22 4.88 -8.36
C PRO A 44 7.99 6.40 -8.25
N ASP A 45 6.78 6.83 -7.91
CA ASP A 45 6.33 8.22 -7.93
C ASP A 45 6.11 8.78 -6.51
N LYS A 46 5.58 10.01 -6.40
CA LYS A 46 5.36 10.65 -5.11
C LYS A 46 4.00 10.36 -4.49
N SER A 47 3.28 9.32 -4.96
CA SER A 47 1.91 9.05 -4.52
C SER A 47 1.78 8.93 -3.00
N VAL A 48 2.72 8.23 -2.35
CA VAL A 48 2.72 8.04 -0.90
C VAL A 48 3.01 9.35 -0.15
N GLU A 49 3.93 10.18 -0.66
CA GLU A 49 4.24 11.48 -0.06
C GLU A 49 3.03 12.42 -0.11
N ILE A 50 2.34 12.46 -1.26
CA ILE A 50 1.12 13.25 -1.42
C ILE A 50 0.03 12.73 -0.47
N LEU A 51 -0.19 11.42 -0.40
CA LEU A 51 -1.14 10.82 0.52
C LEU A 51 -0.86 11.20 1.98
N GLN A 52 0.39 11.12 2.43
CA GLN A 52 0.79 11.49 3.79
C GLN A 52 0.49 12.97 4.07
N ARG A 53 0.82 13.85 3.12
CA ARG A 53 0.51 15.29 3.22
C ARG A 53 -0.98 15.56 3.28
N THR A 54 -1.79 14.84 2.51
CA THR A 54 -3.24 14.94 2.55
C THR A 54 -3.78 14.47 3.91
N LEU A 55 -3.25 13.38 4.46
CA LEU A 55 -3.64 12.84 5.77
C LEU A 55 -3.35 13.83 6.92
N GLU A 56 -2.32 14.66 6.82
CA GLU A 56 -2.05 15.73 7.79
C GLU A 56 -3.19 16.74 7.91
N LYS A 57 -3.95 16.97 6.82
CA LYS A 57 -5.15 17.83 6.82
C LYS A 57 -6.31 17.25 7.63
N TYR A 58 -6.32 15.93 7.90
CA TYR A 58 -7.41 15.19 8.55
C TYR A 58 -6.92 14.43 9.82
N PRO A 59 -6.58 15.13 10.91
CA PRO A 59 -5.97 14.51 12.10
C PRO A 59 -6.84 13.42 12.75
N HIS A 60 -8.18 13.52 12.64
CA HIS A 60 -9.11 12.54 13.19
C HIS A 60 -9.10 11.20 12.41
N ARG A 61 -8.64 11.19 11.16
CA ARG A 61 -8.55 9.98 10.31
C ARG A 61 -7.22 9.22 10.46
N LYS A 62 -6.20 9.85 11.05
CA LYS A 62 -4.86 9.24 11.24
C LYS A 62 -4.89 7.89 11.96
N ARG A 63 -5.70 7.78 13.02
CA ARG A 63 -5.82 6.53 13.79
C ARG A 63 -6.49 5.40 12.99
N LEU A 64 -7.27 5.74 11.97
CA LEU A 64 -8.05 4.81 11.17
C LEU A 64 -7.35 4.46 9.85
N THR A 65 -6.21 5.08 9.57
CA THR A 65 -5.49 4.95 8.29
C THR A 65 -4.20 4.16 8.50
N ARG A 66 -3.99 3.16 7.65
CA ARG A 66 -2.78 2.37 7.55
C ARG A 66 -2.20 2.51 6.16
N ILE A 67 -0.89 2.66 6.08
CA ILE A 67 -0.15 2.73 4.81
C ILE A 67 0.88 1.61 4.87
N GLU A 68 0.71 0.60 4.02
CA GLU A 68 1.56 -0.59 3.95
C GLU A 68 2.26 -0.58 2.58
N SER A 69 3.54 -0.96 2.51
CA SER A 69 4.26 -1.09 1.24
C SER A 69 4.56 -2.56 0.97
N LEU A 70 4.31 -3.00 -0.26
CA LEU A 70 4.61 -4.36 -0.71
C LEU A 70 6.12 -4.48 -0.89
N VAL A 71 6.78 -5.09 0.09
CA VAL A 71 8.17 -5.51 -0.07
C VAL A 71 8.17 -6.71 -1.01
N VAL A 72 8.49 -6.47 -2.29
CA VAL A 72 8.83 -7.56 -3.20
C VAL A 72 10.16 -8.12 -2.74
N GLU A 73 10.12 -9.25 -2.04
CA GLU A 73 11.31 -10.04 -1.78
C GLU A 73 11.89 -10.41 -3.14
N GLN A 74 12.97 -9.74 -3.52
CA GLN A 74 13.74 -10.04 -4.71
C GLN A 74 14.24 -11.47 -4.54
N ARG A 75 13.46 -12.47 -4.98
CA ARG A 75 13.98 -13.80 -5.30
C ARG A 75 14.91 -13.58 -6.46
N ALA A 76 16.14 -13.14 -6.15
CA ALA A 76 17.24 -13.06 -7.09
C ALA A 76 17.24 -14.38 -7.83
N GLY A 77 16.98 -14.32 -9.14
CA GLY A 77 16.91 -15.48 -10.01
C GLY A 77 18.23 -16.22 -10.00
N ARG A 78 18.44 -17.08 -9.01
CA ARG A 78 19.39 -18.18 -9.08
C ARG A 78 18.64 -19.32 -9.76
N CYS A 79 18.60 -19.26 -11.09
CA CYS A 79 18.70 -20.50 -11.84
C CYS A 79 20.15 -20.98 -11.67
N SER A 80 20.47 -21.56 -10.52
CA SER A 80 21.66 -22.39 -10.41
C SER A 80 21.32 -23.67 -11.16
N THR A 81 21.67 -23.74 -12.43
CA THR A 81 21.90 -25.01 -13.09
C THR A 81 23.08 -25.65 -12.36
N THR A 82 22.81 -26.31 -11.23
CA THR A 82 23.73 -27.31 -10.72
C THR A 82 23.63 -28.42 -11.74
N ARG A 83 24.61 -28.42 -12.66
CA ARG A 83 24.84 -29.52 -13.57
C ARG A 83 25.36 -30.65 -12.69
N ASP A 84 24.44 -31.30 -11.98
CA ASP A 84 24.71 -32.52 -11.25
C ASP A 84 25.21 -33.51 -12.30
N SER A 85 26.51 -33.70 -12.24
CA SER A 85 27.21 -34.72 -12.97
C SER A 85 26.66 -36.03 -12.43
N ILE A 86 25.71 -36.62 -13.15
CA ILE A 86 25.35 -38.02 -13.03
C ILE A 86 26.64 -38.83 -13.09
N GLY A 87 27.12 -39.24 -11.91
CA GLY A 87 28.20 -40.17 -11.74
C GLY A 87 27.77 -41.51 -12.30
N LEU A 88 28.41 -41.91 -13.40
CA LEU A 88 28.59 -43.30 -13.77
C LEU A 88 29.43 -44.00 -12.68
N TRP A 89 29.06 -45.26 -12.43
CA TRP A 89 29.62 -46.29 -11.53
C TRP A 89 28.97 -46.40 -10.15
#